data_AF-A0A161M8D7-F1
#
_entry.id   AF-A0A161M8D7-F1
#
_cell.length_a   1.000
_cell.length_b   1.000
_cell.length_c   1.000
_cell.angle_alpha   90.00
_cell.angle_beta   90.00
_cell.angle_gamma   90.00
#
_symmetry.space_group_name_H-M   'P 1'
#
loop_
_entity.id
_entity.type
_entity.pdbx_description
1 polymer ?
#
loop_
_entity_poly.entity_id
_entity_poly.type
_entity_poly.pdbx_seq_one_letter_code
_entity_poly.pdbx_strand_id
1 'polypeptide(L)'
;FHGKWERETGHNAPLHAPSSDSEWRKQLSVSAAAEMWTRLGAPKEKLVIGMPTYGRTFTLSSIQRIGVNSPASGGGKAGEYTKEGGFLAYYEICEMLRNGATYVWDDEMKVPYAIQGDQWVGFDDEKSIRYKMKWLKENGYAGAMVWTIDMDDFNGTVCGNGVKYPLIGAIREELRGIKRGPNAQDVDWSKVAGTVSPTQLAKPAAIKIPVTDVLNRLNKVKPTVSNAIIPILDLNKREAQVFCYLTSWSAKRPGAGRFSPSDLQPTLCTHVIYAFATLTDHKLAAASGTEDQYHKIISLREKNPNLKILLAIGGWAFGSTPFKELTSNVFRMNQFVYEAIEFL
;
A
#
# COMPACT_ATOMS: atom_id res chain seq x y z
N PHE A 1 7.71 3.90 3.90
CA PHE A 1 8.94 3.67 4.67
C PHE A 1 9.96 4.74 4.33
N HIS A 2 10.45 4.80 3.10
CA HIS A 2 11.42 5.82 2.68
C HIS A 2 10.80 6.87 1.75
N GLY A 3 11.42 8.03 1.63
CA GLY A 3 10.95 9.13 0.80
C GLY A 3 11.86 10.36 0.87
N LYS A 4 11.43 11.47 0.24
CA LYS A 4 12.23 12.69 0.02
C LYS A 4 12.82 13.39 1.26
N TRP A 5 12.44 12.96 2.46
CA TRP A 5 13.03 13.43 3.72
C TRP A 5 14.40 12.79 4.00
N GLU A 6 14.80 11.76 3.24
CA GLU A 6 16.12 11.13 3.28
C GLU A 6 17.04 11.66 2.17
N ARG A 7 18.34 11.46 2.32
CA ARG A 7 19.39 11.88 1.37
C ARG A 7 19.77 10.79 0.35
N GLU A 8 19.12 9.65 0.42
CA GLU A 8 19.38 8.50 -0.44
C GLU A 8 18.05 7.86 -0.86
N THR A 9 18.05 7.20 -2.02
CA THR A 9 16.88 6.49 -2.52
C THR A 9 16.52 5.35 -1.57
N GLY A 10 15.24 5.20 -1.31
CA GLY A 10 14.72 4.08 -0.54
C GLY A 10 13.32 3.75 -1.01
N HIS A 11 12.94 2.48 -0.90
CA HIS A 11 11.66 2.03 -1.40
C HIS A 11 10.48 2.54 -0.55
N ASN A 12 9.35 2.89 -1.18
CA ASN A 12 8.16 3.35 -0.47
C ASN A 12 7.63 2.27 0.49
N ALA A 13 7.46 1.05 0.00
CA ALA A 13 6.90 -0.06 0.78
C ALA A 13 7.61 -1.41 0.53
N PRO A 14 8.91 -1.56 0.85
CA PRO A 14 9.62 -2.82 0.61
C PRO A 14 9.01 -3.94 1.49
N LEU A 15 8.82 -5.14 0.94
CA LEU A 15 8.33 -6.27 1.73
C LEU A 15 9.38 -6.67 2.77
N HIS A 16 10.63 -6.78 2.34
CA HIS A 16 11.80 -7.02 3.18
C HIS A 16 12.83 -5.91 2.99
N ALA A 17 13.67 -5.68 3.99
CA ALA A 17 14.78 -4.75 3.85
C ALA A 17 15.90 -5.34 2.96
N PRO A 18 16.56 -4.51 2.14
CA PRO A 18 17.72 -4.95 1.36
C PRO A 18 18.93 -5.21 2.28
N SER A 19 19.85 -6.07 1.84
CA SER A 19 21.08 -6.39 2.56
C SER A 19 22.03 -5.21 2.74
N SER A 20 21.93 -4.20 1.89
CA SER A 20 22.72 -2.96 1.95
C SER A 20 22.27 -1.99 3.06
N ASP A 21 21.10 -2.21 3.66
CA ASP A 21 20.63 -1.39 4.77
C ASP A 21 21.46 -1.62 6.05
N SER A 22 21.64 -0.55 6.83
CA SER A 22 22.12 -0.69 8.20
C SER A 22 21.13 -1.47 9.07
N GLU A 23 21.58 -2.07 10.17
CA GLU A 23 20.68 -2.81 11.09
C GLU A 23 19.51 -1.96 11.62
N TRP A 24 19.72 -0.66 11.77
CA TRP A 24 18.63 0.27 12.08
C TRP A 24 17.63 0.39 10.92
N ARG A 25 18.13 0.62 9.70
CA ARG A 25 17.30 0.84 8.50
C ARG A 25 16.55 -0.44 8.10
N LYS A 26 17.08 -1.64 8.40
CA LYS A 26 16.41 -2.93 8.19
C LYS A 26 15.06 -3.08 8.89
N GLN A 27 14.80 -2.27 9.92
CA GLN A 27 13.50 -2.24 10.61
C GLN A 27 12.39 -1.60 9.76
N LEU A 28 12.73 -0.91 8.67
CA LEU A 28 11.83 -0.12 7.83
C LEU A 28 11.30 -0.92 6.62
N SER A 29 10.72 -2.09 6.89
CA SER A 29 10.05 -2.92 5.89
C SER A 29 8.68 -3.40 6.38
N VAL A 30 7.83 -3.84 5.44
CA VAL A 30 6.50 -4.39 5.77
C VAL A 30 6.62 -5.56 6.74
N SER A 31 7.55 -6.50 6.49
CA SER A 31 7.72 -7.67 7.34
C SER A 31 8.19 -7.30 8.74
N ALA A 32 9.21 -6.44 8.85
CA ALA A 32 9.74 -6.02 10.14
C ALA A 32 8.70 -5.23 10.97
N ALA A 33 7.93 -4.34 10.33
CA ALA A 33 6.89 -3.59 11.01
C ALA A 33 5.75 -4.50 11.52
N ALA A 34 5.27 -5.44 10.69
CA ALA A 34 4.20 -6.36 11.08
C ALA A 34 4.64 -7.34 12.18
N GLU A 35 5.88 -7.81 12.12
CA GLU A 35 6.49 -8.64 13.17
C GLU A 35 6.65 -7.86 14.48
N MET A 36 7.08 -6.58 14.42
CA MET A 36 7.18 -5.73 15.60
C MET A 36 5.83 -5.59 16.32
N TRP A 37 4.75 -5.30 15.58
CA TRP A 37 3.40 -5.22 16.16
C TRP A 37 2.98 -6.54 16.80
N THR A 38 3.26 -7.66 16.13
CA THR A 38 2.95 -9.00 16.66
C THR A 38 3.73 -9.27 17.95
N ARG A 39 5.02 -8.94 17.98
CA ARG A 39 5.90 -9.09 19.15
C ARG A 39 5.46 -8.23 20.33
N LEU A 40 4.84 -7.07 20.07
CA LEU A 40 4.26 -6.20 21.10
C LEU A 40 2.87 -6.65 21.56
N GLY A 41 2.37 -7.79 21.07
CA GLY A 41 1.13 -8.42 21.53
C GLY A 41 -0.10 -8.16 20.66
N ALA A 42 0.05 -7.51 19.49
CA ALA A 42 -1.06 -7.35 18.57
C ALA A 42 -1.39 -8.70 17.89
N PRO A 43 -2.63 -9.21 17.99
CA PRO A 43 -3.00 -10.46 17.33
C PRO A 43 -2.96 -10.32 15.81
N LYS A 44 -2.37 -11.30 15.11
CA LYS A 44 -2.17 -11.23 13.64
C LYS A 44 -3.49 -11.12 12.88
N GLU A 45 -4.52 -11.79 13.36
CA GLU A 45 -5.89 -11.77 12.84
C GLU A 45 -6.61 -10.41 13.00
N LYS A 46 -5.95 -9.43 13.64
CA LYS A 46 -6.38 -8.02 13.71
C LYS A 46 -5.45 -7.07 12.94
N LEU A 47 -4.29 -7.52 12.49
CA LEU A 47 -3.34 -6.69 11.74
C LEU A 47 -3.69 -6.68 10.25
N VAL A 48 -4.10 -5.50 9.76
CA VAL A 48 -4.38 -5.23 8.35
C VAL A 48 -3.18 -4.50 7.75
N ILE A 49 -2.55 -5.07 6.72
CA ILE A 49 -1.27 -4.60 6.20
C ILE A 49 -1.46 -3.58 5.07
N GLY A 50 -0.78 -2.43 5.17
CA GLY A 50 -0.87 -1.35 4.19
C GLY A 50 -0.20 -1.68 2.84
N MET A 51 -0.90 -1.33 1.75
CA MET A 51 -0.53 -1.50 0.36
C MET A 51 -0.70 -0.14 -0.36
N PRO A 52 0.38 0.50 -0.82
CA PRO A 52 0.27 1.77 -1.52
C PRO A 52 -0.04 1.55 -3.00
N THR A 53 -0.96 2.33 -3.56
CA THR A 53 -1.16 2.47 -5.02
C THR A 53 -0.43 3.72 -5.53
N TYR A 54 0.75 3.98 -4.96
CA TYR A 54 1.58 5.13 -5.26
C TYR A 54 3.05 4.80 -4.96
N GLY A 55 3.95 5.57 -5.56
CA GLY A 55 5.39 5.51 -5.31
C GLY A 55 5.91 6.75 -4.61
N ARG A 56 7.04 6.61 -3.92
CA ARG A 56 7.83 7.74 -3.42
C ARG A 56 8.98 7.98 -4.39
N THR A 57 9.19 9.25 -4.73
CA THR A 57 10.14 9.64 -5.77
C THR A 57 11.31 10.44 -5.24
N PHE A 58 12.44 10.30 -5.92
CA PHE A 58 13.69 11.00 -5.66
C PHE A 58 14.28 11.56 -6.96
N THR A 59 15.04 12.64 -6.84
CA THR A 59 15.97 13.08 -7.88
C THR A 59 17.37 12.60 -7.50
N LEU A 60 17.99 11.77 -8.34
CA LEU A 60 19.33 11.21 -8.14
C LEU A 60 20.39 12.31 -8.23
N SER A 61 21.38 12.28 -7.34
CA SER A 61 22.54 13.19 -7.44
C SER A 61 23.51 12.78 -8.55
N SER A 62 23.47 11.53 -9.01
CA SER A 62 24.28 11.01 -10.12
C SER A 62 23.58 9.85 -10.80
N ILE A 63 23.56 9.86 -12.13
CA ILE A 63 23.01 8.78 -12.97
C ILE A 63 23.92 7.55 -13.05
N GLN A 64 25.09 7.56 -12.40
CA GLN A 64 25.98 6.39 -12.30
C GLN A 64 25.54 5.44 -11.18
N ARG A 65 24.79 5.94 -10.19
CA ARG A 65 24.24 5.16 -9.08
C ARG A 65 22.72 5.31 -9.08
N ILE A 66 22.04 4.30 -9.60
CA ILE A 66 20.59 4.31 -9.87
C ILE A 66 19.81 3.30 -9.02
N GLY A 67 20.51 2.49 -8.21
CA GLY A 67 19.91 1.50 -7.33
C GLY A 67 19.32 2.10 -6.06
N VAL A 68 18.83 1.22 -5.18
CA VAL A 68 18.43 1.58 -3.80
C VAL A 68 19.66 2.04 -3.00
N ASN A 69 19.46 2.95 -2.06
CA ASN A 69 20.50 3.62 -1.27
C ASN A 69 21.51 4.42 -2.13
N SER A 70 21.07 4.89 -3.30
CA SER A 70 21.85 5.83 -4.13
C SER A 70 21.62 7.26 -3.65
N PRO A 71 22.62 8.15 -3.69
CA PRO A 71 22.45 9.52 -3.25
C PRO A 71 21.38 10.28 -4.04
N ALA A 72 20.54 11.02 -3.32
CA ALA A 72 19.47 11.83 -3.87
C ALA A 72 19.66 13.31 -3.48
N SER A 73 19.38 14.21 -4.41
CA SER A 73 19.39 15.66 -4.18
C SER A 73 18.08 16.17 -3.58
N GLY A 74 17.01 15.37 -3.63
CA GLY A 74 15.71 15.68 -3.07
C GLY A 74 14.61 14.77 -3.60
N GLY A 75 13.35 15.20 -3.45
CA GLY A 75 12.21 14.51 -4.04
C GLY A 75 12.21 14.57 -5.57
N GLY A 76 11.58 13.59 -6.20
CA GLY A 76 11.34 13.63 -7.64
C GLY A 76 10.36 14.74 -8.03
N LYS A 77 10.29 15.05 -9.32
CA LYS A 77 9.37 16.02 -9.89
C LYS A 77 7.92 15.60 -9.61
N ALA A 78 7.04 16.59 -9.49
CA ALA A 78 5.62 16.36 -9.30
C ALA A 78 4.99 15.74 -10.56
N GLY A 79 4.07 14.80 -10.36
CA GLY A 79 3.25 14.24 -11.44
C GLY A 79 2.24 15.23 -11.99
N GLU A 80 1.74 14.98 -13.20
CA GLU A 80 0.77 15.84 -13.88
C GLU A 80 -0.55 15.96 -13.11
N TYR A 81 -1.00 14.85 -12.53
CA TYR A 81 -2.33 14.74 -11.91
C TYR A 81 -2.27 14.92 -10.40
N THR A 82 -1.30 14.28 -9.72
CA THR A 82 -1.16 14.36 -8.26
C THR A 82 -0.52 15.67 -7.80
N LYS A 83 0.31 16.29 -8.64
CA LYS A 83 0.92 17.62 -8.43
C LYS A 83 1.71 17.75 -7.11
N GLU A 84 2.24 16.65 -6.59
CA GLU A 84 3.08 16.64 -5.38
C GLU A 84 4.50 16.13 -5.70
N GLY A 85 5.52 16.97 -5.48
CA GLY A 85 6.91 16.55 -5.62
C GLY A 85 7.31 15.50 -4.58
N GLY A 86 8.01 14.44 -4.99
CA GLY A 86 8.35 13.29 -4.14
C GLY A 86 7.28 12.19 -4.10
N PHE A 87 6.26 12.27 -4.95
CA PHE A 87 5.10 11.38 -4.95
C PHE A 87 4.56 11.19 -6.37
N LEU A 88 4.17 9.96 -6.73
CA LEU A 88 3.45 9.66 -7.97
C LEU A 88 2.39 8.59 -7.71
N ALA A 89 1.18 8.76 -8.26
CA ALA A 89 0.17 7.71 -8.27
C ALA A 89 0.61 6.53 -9.15
N TYR A 90 0.03 5.34 -8.95
CA TYR A 90 0.37 4.16 -9.76
C TYR A 90 0.19 4.41 -11.26
N TYR A 91 -0.92 5.05 -11.64
CA TYR A 91 -1.17 5.39 -13.05
C TYR A 91 -0.14 6.38 -13.64
N GLU A 92 0.43 7.30 -12.85
CA GLU A 92 1.52 8.19 -13.31
C GLU A 92 2.82 7.40 -13.52
N ILE A 93 3.07 6.40 -12.68
CA ILE A 93 4.23 5.51 -12.82
C ILE A 93 4.06 4.60 -14.04
N CYS A 94 2.83 4.15 -14.33
CA CYS A 94 2.52 3.43 -15.57
C CYS A 94 2.83 4.28 -16.81
N GLU A 95 2.45 5.55 -16.84
CA GLU A 95 2.81 6.46 -17.94
C GLU A 95 4.33 6.61 -18.05
N MET A 96 5.03 6.81 -16.93
CA MET A 96 6.49 6.89 -16.90
C MET A 96 7.15 5.63 -17.51
N LEU A 97 6.69 4.43 -17.14
CA LEU A 97 7.19 3.14 -17.66
C LEU A 97 6.90 2.97 -19.15
N ARG A 98 5.70 3.34 -19.60
CA ARG A 98 5.33 3.26 -21.02
C ARG A 98 6.06 4.30 -21.88
N ASN A 99 6.54 5.37 -21.27
CA ASN A 99 7.28 6.46 -21.93
C ASN A 99 8.81 6.32 -21.80
N GLY A 100 9.31 5.08 -21.73
CA GLY A 100 10.74 4.77 -21.85
C GLY A 100 11.52 4.82 -20.55
N ALA A 101 10.85 4.83 -19.38
CA ALA A 101 11.56 4.57 -18.13
C ALA A 101 12.07 3.12 -18.09
N THR A 102 13.05 2.90 -17.22
CA THR A 102 13.63 1.60 -16.94
C THR A 102 12.98 0.98 -15.72
N TYR A 103 12.43 -0.22 -15.86
CA TYR A 103 11.92 -1.05 -14.78
C TYR A 103 13.03 -1.92 -14.18
N VAL A 104 13.09 -1.98 -12.85
CA VAL A 104 14.00 -2.85 -12.12
C VAL A 104 13.23 -3.59 -11.03
N TRP A 105 13.41 -4.91 -10.97
CA TRP A 105 12.89 -5.74 -9.88
C TRP A 105 13.98 -5.96 -8.84
N ASP A 106 13.70 -5.61 -7.58
CA ASP A 106 14.57 -5.97 -6.46
C ASP A 106 14.10 -7.27 -5.82
N ASP A 107 14.92 -8.31 -5.94
CA ASP A 107 14.55 -9.64 -5.44
C ASP A 107 14.78 -9.82 -3.93
N GLU A 108 15.53 -8.94 -3.27
CA GLU A 108 15.63 -8.97 -1.80
C GLU A 108 14.38 -8.33 -1.19
N MET A 109 14.01 -7.15 -1.69
CA MET A 109 12.88 -6.39 -1.17
C MET A 109 11.51 -6.87 -1.69
N LYS A 110 11.50 -7.69 -2.75
CA LYS A 110 10.30 -8.19 -3.48
C LYS A 110 9.40 -7.06 -3.98
N VAL A 111 10.00 -6.01 -4.52
CA VAL A 111 9.32 -4.82 -5.03
C VAL A 111 10.08 -4.22 -6.22
N PRO A 112 9.39 -3.52 -7.12
CA PRO A 112 10.03 -2.83 -8.24
C PRO A 112 10.47 -1.39 -7.89
N TYR A 113 11.34 -0.85 -8.72
CA TYR A 113 11.51 0.59 -8.86
C TYR A 113 11.70 0.97 -10.33
N ALA A 114 11.45 2.22 -10.67
CA ALA A 114 11.60 2.74 -12.03
C ALA A 114 12.53 3.95 -12.08
N ILE A 115 13.24 4.10 -13.20
CA ILE A 115 14.23 5.17 -13.41
C ILE A 115 13.99 5.83 -14.78
N GLN A 116 13.94 7.16 -14.83
CA GLN A 116 13.92 7.92 -16.08
C GLN A 116 14.84 9.15 -15.96
N GLY A 117 16.00 9.09 -16.62
CA GLY A 117 17.04 10.10 -16.42
C GLY A 117 17.52 10.11 -14.96
N ASP A 118 17.35 11.25 -14.28
CA ASP A 118 17.68 11.42 -12.87
C ASP A 118 16.48 11.16 -11.93
N GLN A 119 15.32 10.79 -12.45
CA GLN A 119 14.13 10.51 -11.64
C GLN A 119 14.08 9.04 -11.24
N TRP A 120 13.90 8.79 -9.95
CA TRP A 120 13.79 7.46 -9.36
C TRP A 120 12.48 7.33 -8.60
N VAL A 121 11.76 6.21 -8.77
CA VAL A 121 10.51 5.93 -8.04
C VAL A 121 10.46 4.50 -7.54
N GLY A 122 10.27 4.33 -6.23
CA GLY A 122 9.99 3.03 -5.60
C GLY A 122 8.50 2.88 -5.38
N PHE A 123 7.90 1.83 -5.95
CA PHE A 123 6.46 1.66 -6.06
C PHE A 123 6.03 0.20 -5.94
N ASP A 124 4.72 -0.05 -5.97
CA ASP A 124 4.15 -1.39 -6.00
C ASP A 124 3.49 -1.65 -7.37
N ASP A 125 3.74 -2.82 -7.94
CA ASP A 125 3.09 -3.35 -9.15
C ASP A 125 2.28 -4.61 -8.82
N GLU A 126 1.58 -5.19 -9.82
CA GLU A 126 0.82 -6.43 -9.58
C GLU A 126 1.71 -7.56 -9.02
N LYS A 127 2.98 -7.63 -9.45
CA LYS A 127 3.93 -8.65 -9.00
C LYS A 127 4.25 -8.50 -7.51
N SER A 128 4.65 -7.31 -7.06
CA SER A 128 4.96 -7.06 -5.64
C SER A 128 3.72 -7.22 -4.76
N ILE A 129 2.56 -6.75 -5.23
CA ILE A 129 1.28 -6.94 -4.55
C ILE A 129 0.99 -8.43 -4.35
N ARG A 130 1.14 -9.27 -5.38
CA ARG A 130 0.93 -10.72 -5.23
C ARG A 130 1.92 -11.36 -4.26
N TYR A 131 3.20 -10.97 -4.28
CA TYR A 131 4.17 -11.44 -3.29
C TYR A 131 3.75 -11.05 -1.86
N LYS A 132 3.33 -9.80 -1.65
CA LYS A 132 2.83 -9.32 -0.37
C LYS A 132 1.57 -10.07 0.07
N MET A 133 0.64 -10.37 -0.83
CA MET A 133 -0.57 -11.13 -0.49
C MET A 133 -0.27 -12.58 -0.10
N LYS A 134 0.70 -13.22 -0.77
CA LYS A 134 1.18 -14.56 -0.39
C LYS A 134 1.81 -14.55 1.00
N TRP A 135 2.77 -13.65 1.22
CA TRP A 135 3.39 -13.46 2.53
C TRP A 135 2.35 -13.18 3.63
N LEU A 136 1.35 -12.34 3.33
CA LEU A 136 0.27 -11.97 4.25
C LEU A 136 -0.55 -13.19 4.68
N LYS A 137 -0.96 -14.02 3.71
CA LYS A 137 -1.69 -15.28 3.94
C LYS A 137 -0.86 -16.28 4.74
N GLU A 138 0.39 -16.51 4.34
CA GLU A 138 1.31 -17.45 4.99
C GLU A 138 1.58 -17.08 6.45
N ASN A 139 1.58 -15.77 6.76
CA ASN A 139 1.80 -15.29 8.11
C ASN A 139 0.53 -15.16 8.95
N GLY A 140 -0.67 -15.35 8.38
CA GLY A 140 -1.95 -15.34 9.11
C GLY A 140 -2.45 -13.94 9.48
N TYR A 141 -2.15 -12.91 8.68
CA TYR A 141 -2.64 -11.56 8.93
C TYR A 141 -4.10 -11.34 8.48
N ALA A 142 -4.77 -10.35 9.05
CA ALA A 142 -6.22 -10.11 8.90
C ALA A 142 -6.66 -9.72 7.47
N GLY A 143 -5.75 -9.13 6.69
CA GLY A 143 -6.05 -8.64 5.36
C GLY A 143 -5.21 -7.42 4.98
N ALA A 144 -5.62 -6.74 3.91
CA ALA A 144 -4.89 -5.63 3.31
C ALA A 144 -5.63 -4.29 3.44
N MET A 145 -4.89 -3.21 3.63
CA MET A 145 -5.38 -1.83 3.56
C MET A 145 -4.75 -1.16 2.35
N VAL A 146 -5.54 -0.43 1.57
CA VAL A 146 -5.10 0.26 0.36
C VAL A 146 -5.16 1.76 0.57
N TRP A 147 -4.02 2.41 0.38
CA TRP A 147 -3.93 3.85 0.22
C TRP A 147 -3.45 4.16 -1.21
N THR A 148 -4.30 4.55 -2.16
CA THR A 148 -5.78 4.74 -2.12
C THR A 148 -6.44 4.20 -3.40
N ILE A 149 -7.76 4.03 -3.39
CA ILE A 149 -8.53 3.53 -4.56
C ILE A 149 -8.31 4.41 -5.79
N ASP A 150 -8.33 5.73 -5.57
CA ASP A 150 -8.25 6.74 -6.62
C ASP A 150 -6.86 6.89 -7.25
N MET A 151 -5.87 6.11 -6.83
CA MET A 151 -4.52 6.10 -7.41
C MET A 151 -4.15 4.81 -8.13
N ASP A 152 -5.01 3.78 -8.08
CA ASP A 152 -4.89 2.60 -8.94
C ASP A 152 -5.24 2.98 -10.40
N ASP A 153 -5.01 2.11 -11.39
CA ASP A 153 -5.56 2.30 -12.74
C ASP A 153 -7.05 1.93 -12.76
N PHE A 154 -7.86 2.76 -12.11
CA PHE A 154 -9.28 2.53 -11.87
C PHE A 154 -10.11 2.46 -13.16
N ASN A 155 -9.66 3.12 -14.22
CA ASN A 155 -10.29 3.06 -15.54
C ASN A 155 -9.74 1.92 -16.41
N GLY A 156 -8.57 1.36 -16.08
CA GLY A 156 -7.92 0.29 -16.80
C GLY A 156 -7.32 0.71 -18.14
N THR A 157 -7.13 2.01 -18.35
CA THR A 157 -6.73 2.59 -19.64
C THR A 157 -5.27 3.04 -19.66
N VAL A 158 -4.63 3.17 -18.50
CA VAL A 158 -3.32 3.83 -18.38
C VAL A 158 -2.18 2.81 -18.41
N CYS A 159 -2.28 1.72 -17.68
CA CYS A 159 -1.20 0.74 -17.52
C CYS A 159 -1.11 -0.26 -18.69
N GLY A 160 -2.11 -0.32 -19.57
CA GLY A 160 -2.02 -0.96 -20.89
C GLY A 160 -2.58 -2.38 -21.02
N ASN A 161 -3.12 -2.96 -19.96
CA ASN A 161 -3.74 -4.30 -19.96
C ASN A 161 -5.28 -4.30 -20.03
N GLY A 162 -5.94 -3.14 -20.03
CA GLY A 162 -7.41 -3.05 -20.08
C GLY A 162 -8.09 -3.51 -18.78
N VAL A 163 -7.35 -3.64 -17.67
CA VAL A 163 -7.86 -4.16 -16.40
C VAL A 163 -8.15 -2.99 -15.46
N LYS A 164 -9.41 -2.82 -15.06
CA LYS A 164 -9.77 -1.86 -14.02
C LYS A 164 -9.26 -2.32 -12.66
N TYR A 165 -8.66 -1.41 -11.90
CA TYR A 165 -8.12 -1.66 -10.57
C TYR A 165 -7.12 -2.83 -10.55
N PRO A 166 -6.03 -2.78 -11.34
CA PRO A 166 -5.10 -3.89 -11.46
C PRO A 166 -4.48 -4.30 -10.12
N LEU A 167 -4.12 -3.33 -9.25
CA LEU A 167 -3.50 -3.59 -7.96
C LEU A 167 -4.52 -4.08 -6.93
N ILE A 168 -5.63 -3.34 -6.75
CA ILE A 168 -6.65 -3.68 -5.75
C ILE A 168 -7.40 -4.95 -6.15
N GLY A 169 -7.61 -5.13 -7.45
CA GLY A 169 -8.13 -6.36 -8.02
C GLY A 169 -7.21 -7.54 -7.71
N ALA A 170 -5.88 -7.39 -7.77
CA ALA A 170 -4.94 -8.46 -7.45
C ALA A 170 -4.97 -8.81 -5.95
N ILE A 171 -5.10 -7.79 -5.08
CA ILE A 171 -5.35 -7.98 -3.65
C ILE A 171 -6.61 -8.82 -3.43
N ARG A 172 -7.73 -8.44 -4.05
CA ARG A 172 -9.02 -9.14 -3.92
C ARG A 172 -8.94 -10.57 -4.46
N GLU A 173 -8.29 -10.77 -5.59
CA GLU A 173 -8.11 -12.08 -6.22
C GLU A 173 -7.29 -13.01 -5.32
N GLU A 174 -6.15 -12.54 -4.79
CA GLU A 174 -5.28 -13.34 -3.93
C GLU A 174 -5.89 -13.65 -2.56
N LEU A 175 -6.59 -12.69 -1.95
CA LEU A 175 -7.12 -12.84 -0.59
C LEU A 175 -8.51 -13.49 -0.55
N ARG A 176 -9.32 -13.34 -1.60
CA ARG A 176 -10.73 -13.75 -1.61
C ARG A 176 -11.13 -14.62 -2.81
N GLY A 177 -10.20 -14.92 -3.73
CA GLY A 177 -10.46 -15.76 -4.89
C GLY A 177 -11.39 -15.13 -5.95
N ILE A 178 -11.70 -13.84 -5.85
CA ILE A 178 -12.59 -13.14 -6.77
C ILE A 178 -11.78 -12.59 -7.93
N LYS A 179 -11.89 -13.22 -9.10
CA LYS A 179 -11.16 -12.87 -10.32
C LYS A 179 -11.38 -11.41 -10.72
N ARG A 180 -10.37 -10.81 -11.38
CA ARG A 180 -10.43 -9.43 -11.92
C ARG A 180 -11.21 -9.30 -13.23
N GLY A 181 -11.42 -10.42 -13.91
CA GLY A 181 -12.12 -10.52 -15.19
C GLY A 181 -11.71 -11.81 -15.91
N PRO A 182 -12.40 -12.21 -16.99
CA PRO A 182 -12.13 -13.45 -17.71
C PRO A 182 -10.72 -13.50 -18.32
N ASN A 183 -10.20 -12.37 -18.80
CA ASN A 183 -8.91 -12.27 -19.50
C ASN A 183 -7.92 -11.31 -18.81
N ALA A 184 -8.13 -11.03 -17.51
CA ALA A 184 -7.32 -10.05 -16.79
C ALA A 184 -5.91 -10.61 -16.52
N GLN A 185 -4.89 -10.04 -17.16
CA GLN A 185 -3.48 -10.39 -16.97
C GLN A 185 -2.71 -9.24 -16.33
N ASP A 186 -1.70 -9.59 -15.52
CA ASP A 186 -0.77 -8.60 -14.97
C ASP A 186 0.08 -8.00 -16.09
N VAL A 187 0.45 -6.73 -15.96
CA VAL A 187 1.43 -6.13 -16.87
C VAL A 187 2.82 -6.69 -16.54
N ASP A 188 3.48 -7.29 -17.55
CA ASP A 188 4.88 -7.68 -17.44
C ASP A 188 5.79 -6.50 -17.79
N TRP A 189 6.05 -5.64 -16.80
CA TRP A 189 6.85 -4.43 -16.99
C TRP A 189 8.27 -4.71 -17.50
N SER A 190 8.81 -5.91 -17.27
CA SER A 190 10.12 -6.30 -17.81
C SER A 190 10.15 -6.43 -19.34
N LYS A 191 8.98 -6.57 -19.98
CA LYS A 191 8.81 -6.62 -21.44
C LYS A 191 8.31 -5.31 -22.03
N VAL A 192 7.74 -4.42 -21.22
CA VAL A 192 7.15 -3.15 -21.68
C VAL A 192 8.15 -2.00 -21.56
N ALA A 193 8.89 -1.95 -20.46
CA ALA A 193 9.84 -0.90 -20.15
C ALA A 193 11.28 -1.33 -20.47
N GLY A 194 12.23 -0.37 -20.48
CA GLY A 194 13.64 -0.72 -20.47
C GLY A 194 13.97 -1.54 -19.21
N THR A 195 14.94 -2.44 -19.27
CA THR A 195 15.39 -3.18 -18.08
C THR A 195 16.89 -3.05 -17.92
N VAL A 196 17.33 -2.96 -16.67
CA VAL A 196 18.75 -3.04 -16.31
C VAL A 196 18.90 -3.94 -15.11
N SER A 197 19.99 -4.71 -15.07
CA SER A 197 20.45 -5.32 -13.84
C SER A 197 21.41 -4.34 -13.16
N PRO A 198 21.06 -3.75 -12.00
CA PRO A 198 21.98 -2.90 -11.27
C PRO A 198 23.23 -3.70 -10.92
N THR A 199 24.41 -3.07 -11.00
CA THR A 199 25.65 -3.64 -10.48
C THR A 199 25.46 -3.84 -8.97
N GLN A 200 25.15 -5.07 -8.55
CA GLN A 200 25.05 -5.42 -7.13
C GLN A 200 26.39 -5.13 -6.46
N LEU A 201 26.39 -4.36 -5.37
CA LEU A 201 27.47 -4.41 -4.39
C LEU A 201 27.67 -5.88 -4.01
N ALA A 202 28.90 -6.38 -4.17
CA ALA A 202 29.21 -7.79 -3.93
C ALA A 202 28.69 -8.19 -2.53
N LYS A 203 27.76 -9.15 -2.50
CA LYS A 203 27.23 -9.68 -1.24
C LYS A 203 28.41 -10.15 -0.38
N PRO A 204 28.42 -9.87 0.94
CA PRO A 204 29.36 -10.52 1.83
C PRO A 204 29.26 -12.04 1.63
N ALA A 205 30.39 -12.73 1.57
CA ALA A 205 30.38 -14.19 1.42
C ALA A 205 29.47 -14.80 2.51
N ALA A 206 28.56 -15.68 2.11
CA ALA A 206 27.67 -16.36 3.04
C ALA A 206 28.51 -16.98 4.17
N ILE A 207 28.19 -16.66 5.42
CA ILE A 207 28.83 -17.28 6.57
C ILE A 207 28.46 -18.76 6.50
N LYS A 208 29.44 -19.60 6.13
CA LYS A 208 29.29 -21.05 6.13
C LYS A 208 29.19 -21.49 7.58
N ILE A 209 27.97 -21.69 8.07
CA ILE A 209 27.75 -22.33 9.36
C ILE A 209 28.18 -23.80 9.19
N PRO A 210 29.10 -24.33 10.02
CA PRO A 210 29.44 -25.74 10.02
C PRO A 210 28.17 -26.59 10.16
N VAL A 211 28.06 -27.66 9.37
CA VAL A 211 26.92 -28.59 9.42
C VAL A 211 26.72 -29.14 10.85
N THR A 212 27.79 -29.27 11.62
CA THR A 212 27.78 -29.66 13.04
C THR A 212 26.99 -28.70 13.93
N ASP A 213 27.06 -27.38 13.70
CA ASP A 213 26.32 -26.39 14.48
C ASP A 213 24.83 -26.39 14.15
N VAL A 214 24.47 -26.72 12.91
CA VAL A 214 23.08 -26.91 12.48
C VAL A 214 22.50 -28.19 13.09
N LEU A 215 23.24 -29.29 13.05
CA LEU A 215 22.83 -30.59 13.62
C LEU A 215 22.64 -30.51 15.15
N ASN A 216 23.51 -29.77 15.85
CA ASN A 216 23.38 -29.57 17.30
C ASN A 216 22.14 -28.75 17.68
N ARG A 217 21.66 -27.85 16.80
CA ARG A 217 20.41 -27.10 17.00
C ARG A 217 19.16 -27.92 16.66
N LEU A 218 19.27 -28.86 15.72
CA LEU A 218 18.17 -29.75 15.32
C LEU A 218 17.90 -30.89 16.31
N ASN A 219 18.90 -31.27 17.13
CA ASN A 219 18.78 -32.34 18.13
C ASN A 219 17.85 -32.02 19.33
N LYS A 220 17.10 -30.92 19.31
CA LYS A 220 16.07 -30.59 20.31
C LYS A 220 14.63 -30.65 19.81
N VAL A 221 14.38 -31.00 18.54
CA VAL A 221 13.02 -31.08 17.99
C VAL A 221 12.69 -32.53 17.67
N LYS A 222 11.76 -33.11 18.43
CA LYS A 222 11.18 -34.43 18.09
C LYS A 222 10.34 -34.30 16.83
N PRO A 223 10.36 -35.29 15.93
CA PRO A 223 9.52 -35.29 14.73
C PRO A 223 8.06 -35.53 15.12
N THR A 224 7.20 -34.55 14.88
CA THR A 224 5.74 -34.73 14.96
C THR A 224 5.26 -35.24 13.60
N VAL A 225 4.74 -36.45 13.57
CA VAL A 225 4.07 -37.04 12.40
C VAL A 225 2.80 -36.26 12.13
N SER A 226 2.70 -35.58 10.98
CA SER A 226 1.44 -34.96 10.56
C SER A 226 0.54 -36.03 9.93
N ASN A 227 -0.46 -36.49 10.69
CA ASN A 227 -1.61 -37.14 10.07
C ASN A 227 -2.31 -36.13 9.17
N ALA A 228 -2.71 -36.59 7.97
CA ALA A 228 -3.51 -35.80 7.04
C ALA A 228 -4.78 -35.30 7.75
N ILE A 229 -4.88 -33.98 7.90
CA ILE A 229 -6.02 -33.31 8.50
C ILE A 229 -7.13 -33.28 7.45
N ILE A 230 -8.21 -34.03 7.69
CA ILE A 230 -9.51 -33.80 7.06
C ILE A 230 -9.86 -32.33 7.34
N PRO A 231 -10.28 -31.52 6.34
CA PRO A 231 -10.59 -30.13 6.59
C PRO A 231 -11.86 -30.07 7.45
N ILE A 232 -11.68 -30.00 8.77
CA ILE A 232 -12.67 -29.42 9.65
C ILE A 232 -12.82 -27.99 9.17
N LEU A 233 -14.00 -27.64 8.68
CA LEU A 233 -14.33 -26.26 8.35
C LEU A 233 -14.24 -25.48 9.66
N ASP A 234 -13.13 -24.76 9.85
CA ASP A 234 -12.91 -23.95 11.04
C ASP A 234 -13.93 -22.80 11.02
N LEU A 235 -15.01 -22.98 11.79
CA LEU A 235 -16.12 -22.02 11.93
C LEU A 235 -15.65 -20.67 12.50
N ASN A 236 -14.39 -20.54 12.92
CA ASN A 236 -13.79 -19.29 13.41
C ASN A 236 -12.83 -18.62 12.40
N LYS A 237 -12.75 -19.08 11.14
CA LYS A 237 -11.97 -18.37 10.11
C LYS A 237 -12.70 -17.11 9.63
N ARG A 238 -12.26 -15.96 10.14
CA ARG A 238 -12.64 -14.66 9.58
C ARG A 238 -12.08 -14.54 8.16
N GLU A 239 -12.93 -14.22 7.20
CA GLU A 239 -12.47 -13.95 5.84
C GLU A 239 -11.54 -12.74 5.80
N ALA A 240 -10.56 -12.78 4.89
CA ALA A 240 -9.63 -11.69 4.70
C ALA A 240 -10.35 -10.38 4.35
N GLN A 241 -9.96 -9.31 5.04
CA GLN A 241 -10.55 -7.99 4.87
C GLN A 241 -9.71 -7.14 3.92
N VAL A 242 -10.37 -6.40 3.04
CA VAL A 242 -9.76 -5.41 2.16
C VAL A 242 -10.34 -4.04 2.51
N PHE A 243 -9.54 -3.18 3.12
CA PHE A 243 -9.88 -1.81 3.49
C PHE A 243 -9.33 -0.86 2.45
N CYS A 244 -10.15 -0.01 1.89
CA CYS A 244 -9.72 0.85 0.80
C CYS A 244 -10.06 2.30 1.08
N TYR A 245 -9.04 3.14 1.13
CA TYR A 245 -9.22 4.58 1.30
C TYR A 245 -9.60 5.26 -0.01
N LEU A 246 -10.54 6.19 0.05
CA LEU A 246 -10.92 7.08 -1.06
C LEU A 246 -10.74 8.52 -0.63
N THR A 247 -9.95 9.30 -1.37
CA THR A 247 -9.65 10.69 -1.04
C THR A 247 -10.74 11.65 -1.50
N SER A 248 -11.10 12.62 -0.67
CA SER A 248 -12.16 13.60 -0.90
C SER A 248 -11.80 14.63 -1.98
N TRP A 249 -10.50 14.79 -2.25
CA TRP A 249 -9.98 15.67 -3.30
C TRP A 249 -9.76 14.97 -4.65
N SER A 250 -9.99 13.65 -4.75
CA SER A 250 -9.76 12.91 -6.00
C SER A 250 -10.60 13.43 -7.18
N ALA A 251 -11.79 13.96 -6.90
CA ALA A 251 -12.69 14.53 -7.90
C ALA A 251 -12.15 15.84 -8.52
N LYS A 252 -11.19 16.50 -7.84
CA LYS A 252 -10.56 17.75 -8.29
C LYS A 252 -9.31 17.51 -9.13
N ARG A 253 -8.81 16.27 -9.22
CA ARG A 253 -7.66 15.94 -10.07
C ARG A 253 -8.00 16.15 -11.56
N PRO A 254 -7.05 16.56 -12.39
CA PRO A 254 -7.27 16.73 -13.82
C PRO A 254 -7.29 15.38 -14.56
N GLY A 255 -7.81 15.38 -15.79
CA GLY A 255 -7.64 14.29 -16.76
C GLY A 255 -7.94 12.89 -16.23
N ALA A 256 -7.05 11.95 -16.53
CA ALA A 256 -7.16 10.54 -16.15
C ALA A 256 -7.08 10.30 -14.63
N GLY A 257 -6.53 11.26 -13.86
CA GLY A 257 -6.47 11.16 -12.40
C GLY A 257 -7.77 11.54 -11.69
N ARG A 258 -8.78 12.07 -12.39
CA ARG A 258 -10.07 12.43 -11.79
C ARG A 258 -10.83 11.17 -11.39
N PHE A 259 -11.15 11.05 -10.10
CA PHE A 259 -11.91 9.94 -9.56
C PHE A 259 -13.14 10.42 -8.79
N SER A 260 -14.27 9.77 -9.00
CA SER A 260 -15.56 10.03 -8.36
C SER A 260 -16.16 8.75 -7.76
N PRO A 261 -17.14 8.84 -6.84
CA PRO A 261 -17.82 7.67 -6.28
C PRO A 261 -18.48 6.76 -7.32
N SER A 262 -18.83 7.27 -8.51
CA SER A 262 -19.37 6.44 -9.61
C SER A 262 -18.33 5.50 -10.24
N ASP A 263 -17.05 5.79 -10.09
CA ASP A 263 -15.97 4.92 -10.59
C ASP A 263 -15.80 3.69 -9.67
N LEU A 264 -16.12 3.84 -8.38
CA LEU A 264 -15.95 2.82 -7.36
C LEU A 264 -16.87 1.60 -7.59
N GLN A 265 -16.25 0.43 -7.74
CA GLN A 265 -16.96 -0.85 -7.80
C GLN A 265 -17.35 -1.32 -6.38
N PRO A 266 -18.65 -1.54 -6.08
CA PRO A 266 -19.11 -1.92 -4.73
C PRO A 266 -18.54 -3.24 -4.18
N THR A 267 -18.03 -4.11 -5.05
CA THR A 267 -17.47 -5.43 -4.72
C THR A 267 -15.93 -5.46 -4.77
N LEU A 268 -15.28 -4.31 -4.95
CA LEU A 268 -13.83 -4.23 -4.99
C LEU A 268 -13.20 -4.46 -3.61
N CYS A 269 -13.79 -3.84 -2.58
CA CYS A 269 -13.27 -3.85 -1.22
C CYS A 269 -14.36 -4.29 -0.24
N THR A 270 -13.96 -4.80 0.92
CA THR A 270 -14.89 -5.15 2.01
C THR A 270 -15.28 -3.91 2.83
N HIS A 271 -14.35 -2.96 2.94
CA HIS A 271 -14.50 -1.71 3.66
C HIS A 271 -14.01 -0.57 2.77
N VAL A 272 -14.80 0.49 2.65
CA VAL A 272 -14.39 1.74 2.03
C VAL A 272 -14.28 2.80 3.13
N ILE A 273 -13.14 3.48 3.18
CA ILE A 273 -12.87 4.54 4.13
C ILE A 273 -12.80 5.85 3.36
N TYR A 274 -13.79 6.72 3.53
CA TYR A 274 -13.78 8.03 2.91
C TYR A 274 -12.88 8.99 3.70
N ALA A 275 -11.83 9.50 3.07
CA ALA A 275 -10.78 10.31 3.68
C ALA A 275 -10.70 11.69 3.01
N PHE A 276 -10.75 12.81 3.68
CA PHE A 276 -11.06 12.98 5.09
C PHE A 276 -12.21 13.96 5.25
N ALA A 277 -13.03 13.72 6.28
CA ALA A 277 -13.78 14.78 6.92
C ALA A 277 -12.85 15.64 7.78
N THR A 278 -13.29 16.83 8.14
CA THR A 278 -12.54 17.81 8.95
C THR A 278 -13.21 18.02 10.30
N LEU A 279 -12.56 18.78 11.19
CA LEU A 279 -13.21 19.39 12.33
C LEU A 279 -13.36 20.89 12.12
N THR A 280 -14.55 21.42 12.35
CA THR A 280 -14.85 22.86 12.38
C THR A 280 -15.52 23.16 13.71
N ASP A 281 -14.98 24.10 14.49
CA ASP A 281 -15.45 24.42 15.84
C ASP A 281 -15.59 23.19 16.75
N HIS A 282 -14.63 22.25 16.65
CA HIS A 282 -14.61 20.96 17.35
C HIS A 282 -15.73 19.98 16.96
N LYS A 283 -16.43 20.23 15.86
CA LYS A 283 -17.51 19.39 15.34
C LYS A 283 -17.08 18.70 14.06
N LEU A 284 -17.66 17.53 13.78
CA LEU A 284 -17.45 16.83 12.51
C LEU A 284 -18.04 17.66 11.37
N ALA A 285 -17.24 17.88 10.32
CA ALA A 285 -17.68 18.59 9.13
C ALA A 285 -17.13 17.93 7.85
N ALA A 286 -17.84 18.07 6.74
CA ALA A 286 -17.32 17.66 5.44
C ALA A 286 -16.12 18.53 5.04
N ALA A 287 -15.19 17.98 4.27
CA ALA A 287 -14.20 18.82 3.59
C ALA A 287 -14.92 19.69 2.54
N SER A 288 -14.50 20.95 2.41
CA SER A 288 -15.17 21.91 1.53
C SER A 288 -15.35 21.41 0.09
N GLY A 289 -16.61 21.39 -0.36
CA GLY A 289 -17.01 21.00 -1.71
C GLY A 289 -17.05 19.48 -1.92
N THR A 290 -17.26 18.71 -0.85
CA THR A 290 -17.28 17.24 -0.86
C THR A 290 -18.51 16.65 -0.15
N GLU A 291 -19.48 17.49 0.20
CA GLU A 291 -20.68 17.19 0.98
C GLU A 291 -21.49 16.05 0.32
N ASP A 292 -21.76 16.17 -0.99
CA ASP A 292 -22.52 15.16 -1.75
C ASP A 292 -21.76 13.85 -1.98
N GLN A 293 -20.42 13.86 -1.85
CA GLN A 293 -19.59 12.71 -2.21
C GLN A 293 -19.77 11.58 -1.18
N TYR A 294 -19.89 11.92 0.10
CA TYR A 294 -20.06 10.93 1.16
C TYR A 294 -21.39 10.19 1.04
N HIS A 295 -22.49 10.90 0.79
CA HIS A 295 -23.80 10.29 0.54
C HIS A 295 -23.80 9.36 -0.69
N LYS A 296 -23.10 9.73 -1.77
CA LYS A 296 -22.93 8.88 -2.96
C LYS A 296 -22.13 7.61 -2.67
N ILE A 297 -21.19 7.65 -1.73
CA ILE A 297 -20.47 6.45 -1.29
C ILE A 297 -21.40 5.57 -0.44
N ILE A 298 -22.19 6.17 0.46
CA ILE A 298 -23.17 5.45 1.28
C ILE A 298 -24.16 4.66 0.41
N SER A 299 -24.67 5.26 -0.67
CA SER A 299 -25.63 4.60 -1.57
C SER A 299 -25.07 3.37 -2.28
N LEU A 300 -23.75 3.14 -2.28
CA LEU A 300 -23.17 1.88 -2.78
C LEU A 300 -23.64 0.66 -1.97
N ARG A 301 -24.13 0.84 -0.74
CA ARG A 301 -24.77 -0.23 0.04
C ARG A 301 -26.04 -0.77 -0.60
N GLU A 302 -26.73 0.00 -1.43
CA GLU A 302 -27.89 -0.47 -2.21
C GLU A 302 -27.47 -1.54 -3.22
N LYS A 303 -26.23 -1.46 -3.74
CA LYS A 303 -25.66 -2.44 -4.68
C LYS A 303 -24.92 -3.57 -3.98
N ASN A 304 -24.33 -3.31 -2.81
CA ASN A 304 -23.66 -4.30 -1.97
C ASN A 304 -23.96 -4.06 -0.48
N PRO A 305 -25.01 -4.71 0.07
CA PRO A 305 -25.39 -4.54 1.49
C PRO A 305 -24.31 -4.97 2.49
N ASN A 306 -23.34 -5.79 2.07
CA ASN A 306 -22.24 -6.24 2.92
C ASN A 306 -21.09 -5.23 3.00
N LEU A 307 -21.07 -4.22 2.12
CA LEU A 307 -20.02 -3.19 2.08
C LEU A 307 -20.06 -2.34 3.36
N LYS A 308 -18.95 -2.31 4.09
CA LYS A 308 -18.78 -1.42 5.24
C LYS A 308 -18.20 -0.10 4.77
N ILE A 309 -18.76 1.00 5.27
CA ILE A 309 -18.33 2.35 4.90
C ILE A 309 -17.99 3.06 6.20
N LEU A 310 -16.79 3.63 6.24
CA LEU A 310 -16.26 4.38 7.37
C LEU A 310 -15.86 5.77 6.89
N LEU A 311 -15.95 6.75 7.77
CA LEU A 311 -15.47 8.10 7.54
C LEU A 311 -14.18 8.31 8.35
N ALA A 312 -13.09 8.66 7.67
CA ALA A 312 -11.85 9.07 8.33
C ALA A 312 -11.86 10.59 8.55
N ILE A 313 -11.43 11.02 9.73
CA ILE A 313 -11.39 12.42 10.12
C ILE A 313 -9.94 12.87 10.22
N GLY A 314 -9.60 14.03 9.67
CA GLY A 314 -8.29 14.65 9.76
C GLY A 314 -7.40 14.44 8.55
N GLY A 315 -6.30 13.69 8.72
CA GLY A 315 -5.27 13.49 7.69
C GLY A 315 -3.93 14.14 8.02
N TRP A 316 -2.92 13.91 7.19
CA TRP A 316 -1.54 14.32 7.47
C TRP A 316 -1.39 15.82 7.73
N ALA A 317 -1.93 16.66 6.84
CA ALA A 317 -1.85 18.11 6.95
C ALA A 317 -2.73 18.69 8.07
N PHE A 318 -3.67 17.91 8.60
CA PHE A 318 -4.58 18.34 9.67
C PHE A 318 -3.88 18.40 11.04
N GLY A 319 -2.84 17.58 11.23
CA GLY A 319 -2.07 17.53 12.48
C GLY A 319 -2.87 17.03 13.68
N SER A 320 -2.28 17.13 14.87
CA SER A 320 -2.86 16.62 16.12
C SER A 320 -3.55 17.68 16.98
N THR A 321 -3.28 18.97 16.76
CA THR A 321 -3.81 20.08 17.58
C THR A 321 -5.34 20.08 17.65
N PRO A 322 -6.10 19.95 16.54
CA PRO A 322 -7.56 19.99 16.62
C PRO A 322 -8.13 18.83 17.46
N PHE A 323 -7.53 17.64 17.39
CA PHE A 323 -7.92 16.51 18.23
C PHE A 323 -7.56 16.76 19.70
N LYS A 324 -6.39 17.32 19.99
CA LYS A 324 -5.99 17.69 21.36
C LYS A 324 -7.00 18.66 21.99
N GLU A 325 -7.43 19.68 21.25
CA GLU A 325 -8.42 20.66 21.70
C GLU A 325 -9.82 20.09 21.86
N LEU A 326 -10.20 19.14 20.99
CA LEU A 326 -11.45 18.40 21.11
C LEU A 326 -11.46 17.53 22.38
N THR A 327 -10.38 16.80 22.63
CA THR A 327 -10.28 15.86 23.76
C THR A 327 -9.92 16.52 25.09
N SER A 328 -9.60 17.82 25.11
CA SER A 328 -9.22 18.53 26.35
C SER A 328 -10.41 18.80 27.28
N ASN A 329 -11.65 18.59 26.81
CA ASN A 329 -12.86 18.88 27.57
C ASN A 329 -13.92 17.79 27.33
N VAL A 330 -14.42 17.20 28.42
CA VAL A 330 -15.47 16.15 28.37
C VAL A 330 -16.76 16.65 27.71
N PHE A 331 -17.14 17.90 27.91
CA PHE A 331 -18.30 18.49 27.23
C PHE A 331 -18.10 18.52 25.71
N ARG A 332 -16.91 18.90 25.23
CA ARG A 332 -16.58 18.89 23.79
C ARG A 332 -16.57 17.48 23.22
N MET A 333 -16.01 16.51 23.95
CA MET A 333 -16.03 15.10 23.53
C MET A 333 -17.47 14.58 23.41
N ASN A 334 -18.32 14.84 24.39
CA ASN A 334 -19.72 14.41 24.36
C ASN A 334 -20.47 15.09 23.21
N GLN A 335 -20.30 16.41 23.05
CA GLN A 335 -20.91 17.15 21.95
C GLN A 335 -20.49 16.58 20.59
N PHE A 336 -19.20 16.32 20.40
CA PHE A 336 -18.69 15.71 19.18
C PHE A 336 -19.30 14.34 18.92
N VAL A 337 -19.46 13.48 19.94
CA VAL A 337 -20.08 12.16 19.77
C VAL A 337 -21.53 12.28 19.28
N TYR A 338 -22.34 13.15 19.89
CA TYR A 338 -23.73 13.32 19.48
C TYR A 338 -23.85 13.88 18.06
N GLU A 339 -23.08 14.93 17.74
CA GLU A 339 -23.14 15.57 16.43
C GLU A 339 -22.52 14.69 15.32
N ALA A 340 -21.51 13.88 15.65
CA ALA A 340 -20.96 12.91 14.70
C ALA A 340 -21.97 11.81 14.35
N ILE A 341 -22.82 11.38 15.29
CA ILE A 341 -23.89 10.41 15.01
C ILE A 341 -24.94 11.03 14.08
N GLU A 342 -25.28 12.30 14.27
CA GLU A 342 -26.24 13.01 13.41
C GLU A 342 -25.71 13.22 11.98
N PHE A 343 -24.40 13.46 11.84
CA PHE A 343 -23.74 13.63 10.54
C PHE A 343 -23.67 12.33 9.71
N LEU A 344 -23.53 11.17 10.35
CA LEU A 344 -23.22 9.88 9.72
C LEU A 344 -24.44 9.13 9.16
#